data_AF-A0A6D0Y698-F1
#
_entry.id   AF-A0A6D0Y698-F1
#
_cell.length_a   1.000
_cell.length_b   1.000
_cell.length_c   1.000
_cell.angle_alpha   90.00
_cell.angle_beta   90.00
_cell.angle_gamma   90.00
#
_symmetry.space_group_name_H-M   'P 1'
#
loop_
_entity.id
_entity.type
_entity.pdbx_description
1 polymer ?
#
loop_
_entity_poly.entity_id
_entity_poly.type
_entity_poly.pdbx_seq_one_letter_code
_entity_poly.pdbx_strand_id
1 'polypeptide(L)' 'MTQTESAILAHARRCAPAESCGFVVRTPEGERYIPCVNISAEPEAYFRIAPEDWLRAEMQGEIVALVH' A
#
# COMPACT_ATOMS: atom_id res chain seq x y z
N MET A 1 3.24 17.61 4.49
CA MET A 1 3.02 16.32 3.82
C MET A 1 4.35 15.66 3.60
N THR A 2 4.53 14.45 4.10
CA THR A 2 5.74 13.64 3.85
C THR A 2 5.73 13.09 2.42
N GLN A 3 6.87 12.58 1.95
CA GLN A 3 6.94 11.89 0.66
C GLN A 3 6.03 10.66 0.64
N THR A 4 5.96 9.93 1.74
CA THR A 4 5.10 8.75 1.95
C THR A 4 3.62 9.11 1.84
N GLU A 5 3.15 10.15 2.53
CA GLU A 5 1.76 10.62 2.44
C GLU A 5 1.39 11.04 1.01
N SER A 6 2.30 11.73 0.32
CA SER A 6 2.09 12.16 -1.05
C SER A 6 1.97 10.97 -2.01
N ALA A 7 2.79 9.93 -1.82
CA ALA A 7 2.74 8.69 -2.60
C ALA A 7 1.43 7.91 -2.35
N ILE A 8 0.97 7.86 -1.11
CA ILE A 8 -0.32 7.25 -0.72
C ILE A 8 -1.47 7.97 -1.44
N LEU A 9 -1.56 9.30 -1.31
CA LEU A 9 -2.63 10.07 -1.93
C LEU A 9 -2.61 9.98 -3.46
N ALA A 10 -1.42 9.93 -4.07
CA ALA A 10 -1.28 9.73 -5.50
C ALA A 10 -1.74 8.33 -5.94
N HIS A 11 -1.52 7.30 -5.12
CA HIS A 11 -2.01 5.95 -5.41
C HIS A 11 -3.53 5.87 -5.29
N ALA A 12 -4.11 6.38 -4.18
CA ALA A 12 -5.55 6.44 -3.98
C ALA A 12 -6.29 7.11 -5.15
N ARG A 13 -5.76 8.25 -5.63
CA ARG A 13 -6.32 8.95 -6.80
C ARG A 13 -6.28 8.15 -8.10
N ARG A 14 -5.28 7.27 -8.28
CA ARG A 14 -5.18 6.41 -9.47
C ARG A 14 -6.10 5.18 -9.37
N CYS A 15 -6.38 4.71 -8.16
CA CYS A 15 -7.24 3.55 -7.94
C CYS A 15 -8.73 3.90 -8.04
N ALA A 16 -9.12 5.13 -7.68
CA ALA A 16 -10.51 5.57 -7.71
C ALA A 16 -11.21 5.22 -9.05
N PRO A 17 -12.39 4.57 -9.02
CA PRO A 17 -13.27 4.37 -7.86
C PRO A 17 -12.93 3.17 -6.95
N ALA A 18 -12.00 2.30 -7.34
CA ALA A 18 -11.57 1.19 -6.51
C ALA A 18 -10.78 1.66 -5.27
N GLU A 19 -10.89 0.93 -4.17
CA GLU A 19 -10.03 1.11 -3.00
C GLU A 19 -8.57 0.87 -3.38
N SER A 20 -7.70 1.82 -3.01
CA SER A 20 -6.26 1.58 -3.00
C SER A 20 -5.91 0.62 -1.86
N CYS A 21 -4.75 -0.02 -1.95
CA CYS A 21 -4.19 -0.73 -0.80
C CYS A 21 -2.66 -0.78 -0.88
N GLY A 22 -1.97 -0.89 0.25
CA GLY A 22 -0.52 -1.00 0.28
C GLY A 22 0.06 -0.91 1.68
N PHE A 23 1.38 -1.02 1.79
CA PHE A 23 2.09 -1.02 3.07
C PHE A 23 2.99 0.20 3.22
N VAL A 24 3.18 0.66 4.45
CA VAL A 24 4.32 1.50 4.80
C VAL A 24 5.35 0.61 5.45
N VAL A 25 6.56 0.58 4.88
CA VAL A 25 7.71 -0.15 5.42
C VAL A 25 8.72 0.83 5.98
N ARG A 26 9.24 0.55 7.18
CA ARG A 26 10.36 1.26 7.76
C ARG A 26 11.66 0.59 7.33
N THR A 27 12.52 1.40 6.71
CA THR A 27 13.87 1.03 6.26
C THR A 27 14.91 1.89 7.00
N PRO A 28 16.21 1.56 6.93
CA PRO A 28 17.27 2.44 7.45
C PRO A 28 17.23 3.86 6.84
N GLU A 29 16.75 3.99 5.60
CA GLU A 29 16.60 5.27 4.89
C GLU A 29 15.32 6.03 5.25
N GLY A 30 14.45 5.45 6.09
CA GLY A 30 13.18 6.01 6.52
C GLY A 30 11.96 5.18 6.10
N GLU A 31 10.77 5.76 6.27
CA GLU A 31 9.52 5.11 5.92
C GLU A 31 9.21 5.28 4.42
N ARG A 32 8.79 4.19 3.78
CA ARG A 32 8.46 4.14 2.35
C ARG A 32 7.11 3.47 2.14
N TYR A 33 6.30 4.06 1.25
CA TYR A 33 5.05 3.46 0.81
C TYR A 33 5.28 2.46 -0.34
N ILE A 34 4.68 1.29 -0.24
CA ILE A 34 4.65 0.23 -1.27
C ILE A 34 3.19 0.03 -1.69
N PRO A 35 2.78 0.48 -2.89
CA PRO A 35 1.45 0.23 -3.40
C PRO A 35 1.26 -1.24 -3.76
N CYS A 36 0.08 -1.79 -3.45
CA CYS A 36 -0.35 -3.13 -3.83
C CYS A 36 -1.56 -3.07 -4.75
N VAL A 37 -1.77 -4.12 -5.54
CA VAL A 37 -2.98 -4.26 -6.35
C VAL A 37 -4.09 -4.82 -5.49
N ASN A 38 -5.26 -4.18 -5.50
CA ASN A 38 -6.46 -4.72 -4.87
C ASN A 38 -6.98 -5.91 -5.69
N ILE A 39 -6.92 -7.13 -5.11
CA ILE A 39 -7.38 -8.38 -5.72
C ILE A 39 -8.79 -8.79 -5.29
N SER A 40 -9.56 -7.87 -4.69
CA SER A 40 -10.97 -8.10 -4.38
C SER A 40 -11.79 -8.33 -5.66
N ALA A 41 -12.79 -9.20 -5.57
CA ALA A 41 -13.80 -9.35 -6.63
C ALA A 41 -14.74 -8.13 -6.71
N GLU A 42 -14.81 -7.35 -5.64
CA GLU A 42 -15.62 -6.14 -5.49
C GLU A 42 -14.71 -4.97 -5.05
N PRO A 43 -13.84 -4.47 -5.94
CA PRO A 43 -12.74 -3.57 -5.58
C PRO A 43 -13.18 -2.15 -5.21
N GLU A 44 -14.41 -1.74 -5.53
CA GLU A 44 -14.99 -0.46 -5.10
C GLU A 44 -15.57 -0.48 -3.68
N ALA A 45 -15.74 -1.66 -3.08
CA ALA A 45 -16.35 -1.84 -1.75
C ALA A 45 -15.45 -2.54 -0.73
N TYR A 46 -14.44 -3.29 -1.20
CA TYR A 46 -13.51 -4.02 -0.36
C TYR A 46 -12.11 -4.01 -0.97
N PHE A 47 -11.09 -4.14 -0.12
CA PHE A 47 -9.74 -4.47 -0.55
C PHE A 47 -9.29 -5.87 -0.12
N ARG A 48 -8.49 -6.51 -0.98
CA ARG A 48 -7.70 -7.69 -0.64
C ARG A 48 -6.30 -7.53 -1.20
N ILE A 49 -5.30 -7.91 -0.42
CA ILE A 49 -3.89 -7.93 -0.84
C ILE A 49 -3.47 -9.38 -1.07
N ALA A 50 -2.71 -9.62 -2.14
CA ALA A 50 -2.10 -10.92 -2.38
C ALA A 50 -1.08 -11.25 -1.28
N PRO A 51 -1.05 -12.47 -0.72
CA PRO A 51 -0.06 -12.84 0.31
C PRO A 51 1.38 -12.59 -0.12
N GLU A 52 1.68 -12.71 -1.41
CA GLU A 52 3.00 -12.44 -1.99
C GLU A 52 3.41 -10.97 -1.84
N ASP A 53 2.45 -10.04 -1.87
CA ASP A 53 2.74 -8.61 -1.68
C ASP A 53 3.09 -8.28 -0.23
N TRP A 54 2.49 -8.98 0.75
CA TRP A 54 2.92 -8.89 2.15
C TRP A 54 4.36 -9.35 2.30
N LEU A 55 4.68 -10.54 1.78
CA LEU A 55 6.03 -11.11 1.85
C LEU A 55 7.05 -10.17 1.18
N ARG A 56 6.73 -9.58 0.02
CA ARG A 56 7.60 -8.60 -0.66
C ARG A 56 7.80 -7.33 0.15
N ALA A 57 6.80 -6.88 0.92
CA ALA A 57 6.93 -5.72 1.78
C ALA A 57 7.82 -6.02 2.99
N GLU A 58 7.62 -7.17 3.66
CA GLU A 58 8.49 -7.61 4.77
C GLU A 58 9.96 -7.79 4.36
N MET A 59 10.20 -8.27 3.14
CA MET A 59 11.56 -8.39 2.60
C MET A 59 12.27 -7.04 2.40
N GLN A 60 11.53 -5.92 2.36
CA GLN A 60 12.08 -4.58 2.20
C GLN A 60 12.28 -3.83 3.52
N GLY A 61 11.63 -4.26 4.61
CA GLY A 61 11.73 -3.62 5.92
C GLY A 61 10.61 -4.02 6.88
N GLU A 62 10.57 -3.38 8.04
CA GLU A 62 9.50 -3.59 9.01
C GLU A 62 8.21 -2.97 8.48
N ILE A 63 7.15 -3.76 8.26
CA ILE A 63 5.82 -3.20 7.96
C ILE A 63 5.31 -2.47 9.20
N VAL A 64 5.16 -1.16 9.10
CA VAL A 64 4.69 -0.30 10.21
C VAL A 64 3.25 0.17 10.03
N ALA A 65 2.70 0.07 8.82
CA ALA A 65 1.29 0.33 8.56
C ALA A 65 0.76 -0.42 7.33
N LEU A 66 -0.53 -0.71 7.36
CA LEU A 66 -1.37 -1.06 6.20
C LEU A 66 -2.22 0.17 5.85
N VAL A 67 -2.34 0.47 4.57
CA VAL A 67 -3.08 1.63 4.03
C VAL A 67 -4.09 1.14 3.01
N HIS A 68 -5.31 1.68 3.02
CA HIS A 68 -6.29 1.52 1.96
C HIS A 68 -6.99 2.85 1.65
#